data_AF-A0A1G2NWL2-F1
#
_entry.id   AF-A0A1G2NWL2-F1
#
_cell.length_a   1.000
_cell.length_b   1.000
_cell.length_c   1.000
_cell.angle_alpha   90.00
_cell.angle_beta   90.00
_cell.angle_gamma   90.00
#
_symmetry.space_group_name_H-M   'P 1'
#
loop_
_entity.id
_entity.type
_entity.pdbx_description
1 polymer ?
#
loop_
_entity_poly.entity_id
_entity_poly.type
_entity_poly.pdbx_seq_one_letter_code
_entity_poly.pdbx_strand_id
1 'polypeptide(L)'
;MVLILFILASFSTLTVTLGENYLRIKFGYGIFRKKFPRGEIASAKIVKNHWYYGWGIRLWLWPKMWIYNVSGFDAVEIIMRNGRIYRIGTDVPRELETAIKRAINP
;
A
#
# COMPACT_ATOMS: atom_id res chain seq x y z
N MET A 1 -6.41 9.61 -26.62
CA MET A 1 -7.44 8.75 -26.00
C MET A 1 -6.86 7.42 -25.49
N VAL A 2 -6.15 6.65 -26.32
CA VAL A 2 -5.53 5.36 -25.94
C VAL A 2 -4.54 5.48 -24.76
N LEU A 3 -3.69 6.51 -24.74
CA LEU A 3 -2.71 6.72 -23.66
C LEU A 3 -3.38 6.89 -22.28
N ILE A 4 -4.50 7.62 -22.21
CA ILE A 4 -5.24 7.85 -20.96
C ILE A 4 -5.87 6.55 -20.47
N LEU A 5 -6.41 5.73 -21.38
CA LEU A 5 -6.94 4.41 -21.04
C LEU A 5 -5.86 3.47 -20.51
N PHE A 6 -4.65 3.48 -21.08
CA PHE A 6 -3.52 2.71 -20.56
C PHE A 6 -3.06 3.19 -19.19
N ILE A 7 -3.04 4.51 -18.96
CA ILE A 7 -2.71 5.08 -17.66
C ILE A 7 -3.77 4.69 -16.62
N LEU A 8 -5.06 4.82 -16.94
CA LEU A 8 -6.15 4.42 -16.05
C LEU A 8 -6.13 2.92 -15.76
N ALA A 9 -5.91 2.08 -16.78
CA ALA A 9 -5.74 0.65 -16.61
C ALA A 9 -4.49 0.29 -15.78
N SER A 10 -3.46 1.13 -15.76
CA SER A 10 -2.32 0.93 -14.86
C SER A 10 -2.65 1.22 -13.39
N PHE A 11 -3.72 1.96 -13.08
CA PHE A 11 -4.14 2.14 -11.69
C PHE A 11 -5.07 1.03 -11.18
N SER A 12 -5.37 0.01 -12.01
CA SER A 12 -6.30 -1.07 -11.66
C SER A 12 -5.67 -2.25 -10.91
N THR A 13 -4.33 -2.26 -10.74
CA THR A 13 -3.64 -3.36 -10.05
C THR A 13 -2.64 -2.81 -9.05
N LEU A 14 -2.62 -3.40 -7.86
CA LEU A 14 -1.61 -3.16 -6.85
C LEU A 14 -0.94 -4.48 -6.50
N THR A 15 0.33 -4.60 -6.87
CA THR A 15 1.14 -5.77 -6.55
C THR A 15 2.04 -5.43 -5.39
N VAL A 16 1.89 -6.18 -4.29
CA VAL A 16 2.82 -6.14 -3.17
C VAL A 16 3.79 -7.30 -3.31
N THR A 17 5.08 -7.00 -3.41
CA THR A 17 6.16 -7.99 -3.45
C THR A 17 6.99 -7.85 -2.19
N LEU A 18 7.08 -8.92 -1.42
CA LEU A 18 7.98 -9.03 -0.28
C LEU A 18 9.31 -9.58 -0.77
N GLY A 19 10.38 -8.79 -0.65
CA GLY A 19 11.76 -9.27 -0.83
C GLY A 19 12.44 -9.46 0.52
N GLU A 20 13.65 -10.02 0.51
CA GLU A 20 14.41 -10.34 1.75
C GLU A 20 14.67 -9.12 2.64
N ASN A 21 14.89 -7.95 2.05
CA ASN A 21 15.26 -6.72 2.77
C ASN A 21 14.26 -5.57 2.64
N TYR A 22 13.29 -5.67 1.73
CA TYR A 22 12.36 -4.60 1.45
C TYR A 22 10.99 -5.12 1.02
N LEU A 23 9.94 -4.42 1.45
CA LEU A 23 8.62 -4.54 0.90
C LEU A 23 8.50 -3.57 -0.28
N ARG A 24 8.05 -4.06 -1.43
CA ARG A 24 7.85 -3.24 -2.62
C ARG A 24 6.38 -3.26 -3.00
N ILE A 25 5.79 -2.09 -3.17
CA ILE A 25 4.51 -1.96 -3.85
C ILE A 25 4.76 -1.48 -5.28
N LYS A 26 4.00 -2.04 -6.22
CA LYS A 26 3.93 -1.61 -7.61
C LYS A 26 2.46 -1.37 -7.95
N PHE A 27 2.15 -0.21 -8.51
CA PHE A 27 0.88 0.03 -9.16
C PHE A 27 0.99 -0.26 -10.65
N GLY A 28 0.03 -1.03 -11.17
CA GLY A 28 -0.11 -1.30 -12.59
C GLY A 28 1.02 -2.10 -13.19
N TYR A 29 1.32 -1.71 -14.42
CA TYR A 29 2.53 -2.10 -15.15
C TYR A 29 3.85 -1.61 -14.49
N GLY A 30 3.76 -0.97 -13.33
CA GLY A 30 4.90 -0.51 -12.55
C GLY A 30 5.30 0.93 -12.83
N ILE A 31 4.33 1.77 -13.22
CA ILE A 31 4.51 3.23 -13.36
C ILE A 31 4.83 3.84 -11.99
N PHE A 32 4.13 3.41 -10.94
CA PHE A 32 4.44 3.81 -9.58
C PHE A 32 5.02 2.65 -8.80
N ARG A 33 6.20 2.85 -8.21
CA ARG A 33 6.90 1.85 -7.39
C ARG A 33 7.37 2.51 -6.10
N LYS A 34 7.05 1.92 -4.97
CA LYS A 34 7.57 2.35 -3.66
C LYS A 34 8.21 1.17 -2.96
N LYS A 35 9.39 1.42 -2.38
CA LYS A 35 10.12 0.46 -1.55
C LYS A 35 10.05 0.93 -0.10
N PHE A 36 9.78 0.00 0.80
CA PHE A 36 9.76 0.17 2.24
C PHE A 36 10.82 -0.78 2.82
N PRO A 37 11.92 -0.25 3.37
CA PRO A 37 12.93 -1.08 4.03
C PRO A 37 12.31 -1.79 5.23
N ARG A 38 12.54 -3.09 5.39
CA ARG A 38 11.95 -3.86 6.50
C ARG A 38 12.28 -3.28 7.88
N GLY A 39 13.52 -2.81 8.06
CA GLY A 39 13.99 -2.24 9.33
C GLY A 39 13.34 -0.91 9.69
N GLU A 40 12.75 -0.21 8.72
CA GLU A 40 12.01 1.03 8.96
C GLU A 40 10.53 0.79 9.26
N ILE A 41 10.00 -0.41 9.05
CA ILE A 41 8.61 -0.70 9.38
C ILE A 41 8.50 -0.96 10.88
N ALA A 42 7.66 -0.18 11.56
CA ALA A 42 7.41 -0.33 13.00
C ALA A 42 6.26 -1.32 13.26
N SER A 43 5.18 -1.22 12.49
CA SER A 43 4.02 -2.12 12.63
C SER A 43 3.19 -2.18 11.36
N ALA A 44 2.39 -3.25 11.24
CA ALA A 44 1.35 -3.40 10.24
C ALA A 44 0.05 -3.86 10.89
N LYS A 45 -1.08 -3.27 10.48
CA LYS A 45 -2.40 -3.56 11.02
C LYS A 45 -3.46 -3.53 9.92
N ILE A 46 -4.42 -4.44 9.99
CA ILE A 46 -5.60 -4.39 9.11
C ILE A 46 -6.51 -3.24 9.53
N VAL A 47 -6.88 -2.41 8.56
CA VAL A 47 -7.79 -1.28 8.74
C VAL A 47 -8.83 -1.25 7.62
N LYS A 48 -9.97 -0.63 7.89
CA LYS A 48 -10.95 -0.31 6.85
C LYS A 48 -10.87 1.17 6.50
N ASN A 49 -10.64 1.45 5.22
CA ASN A 49 -10.72 2.77 4.65
C ASN A 49 -12.19 3.20 4.56
N HIS A 50 -12.45 4.46 4.91
CA HIS A 50 -13.74 5.07 4.64
C HIS A 50 -13.91 5.35 3.15
N TRP A 51 -15.17 5.36 2.71
CA TRP A 51 -15.53 5.60 1.32
C TRP A 51 -14.99 6.93 0.75
N TYR A 52 -14.87 7.97 1.59
CA TYR A 52 -14.38 9.29 1.19
C TYR A 52 -12.87 9.37 0.96
N TYR A 53 -12.09 8.34 1.33
CA TYR A 53 -10.67 8.30 0.99
C TYR A 53 -10.45 8.09 -0.51
N GLY A 54 -11.41 7.45 -1.19
CA GLY A 54 -11.41 7.23 -2.63
C GLY A 54 -10.48 6.09 -3.08
N TRP A 55 -10.16 6.11 -4.37
CA TRP A 55 -9.32 5.12 -5.05
C TRP A 55 -8.08 5.80 -5.66
N GLY A 56 -7.02 5.04 -5.83
CA GLY A 56 -5.72 5.47 -6.35
C GLY A 56 -4.69 5.80 -5.27
N ILE A 57 -3.75 6.68 -5.64
CA ILE A 57 -2.66 7.14 -4.78
C ILE A 57 -3.04 8.51 -4.21
N ARG A 58 -3.26 8.60 -2.91
CA ARG A 58 -3.68 9.84 -2.24
C ARG A 58 -2.79 10.16 -1.05
N LEU A 59 -2.46 11.43 -0.90
CA LEU A 59 -1.83 11.96 0.30
C LEU A 59 -2.90 12.63 1.16
N TRP A 60 -3.08 12.13 2.37
CA TRP A 60 -3.87 12.77 3.40
C TRP A 60 -2.94 13.55 4.32
N LEU A 61 -3.25 14.82 4.60
CA LEU A 61 -2.33 15.73 5.32
C LEU A 61 -2.56 15.77 6.84
N TRP A 62 -3.76 15.44 7.32
CA TRP A 62 -4.11 15.48 8.74
C TRP A 62 -4.94 14.26 9.17
N PRO A 63 -4.31 13.19 9.72
CA PRO A 63 -2.87 13.00 9.92
C PRO A 63 -2.12 12.68 8.62
N LYS A 64 -0.80 12.94 8.55
CA LYS A 64 0.02 12.69 7.35
C LYS A 64 0.10 11.19 7.03
N MET A 65 -0.72 10.73 6.09
CA MET A 65 -0.72 9.35 5.63
C MET A 65 -0.83 9.25 4.11
N TRP A 66 -0.19 8.25 3.54
CA TRP A 66 -0.35 7.90 2.13
C TRP A 66 -1.34 6.75 2.02
N ILE A 67 -2.31 6.90 1.14
CA ILE A 67 -3.34 5.90 0.87
C ILE A 67 -3.10 5.39 -0.55
N TYR A 68 -2.91 4.09 -0.65
CA TYR A 68 -2.69 3.34 -1.85
C TYR A 68 -3.85 2.38 -2.01
N ASN A 69 -4.94 2.81 -2.64
CA ASN A 69 -6.12 1.99 -2.82
C ASN A 69 -6.36 1.74 -4.31
N VAL A 70 -6.85 0.57 -4.68
CA VAL A 70 -7.24 0.26 -6.07
C VAL A 70 -8.72 -0.04 -6.12
N SER A 71 -9.18 -0.88 -5.21
CA SER A 71 -10.57 -1.30 -5.06
C SER A 71 -10.85 -1.63 -3.59
N GLY A 72 -12.13 -1.56 -3.23
CA GLY A 72 -12.59 -1.95 -1.90
C GLY A 72 -12.27 -0.96 -0.78
N PHE A 73 -12.61 -1.39 0.43
CA PHE A 73 -12.40 -0.65 1.69
C PHE A 73 -11.36 -1.31 2.59
N ASP A 74 -11.00 -2.57 2.34
CA ASP A 74 -10.03 -3.28 3.15
C ASP A 74 -8.60 -2.86 2.80
N ALA A 75 -7.81 -2.55 3.83
CA ALA A 75 -6.44 -2.11 3.67
C ALA A 75 -5.57 -2.60 4.83
N VAL A 76 -4.26 -2.60 4.60
CA VAL A 76 -3.25 -2.78 5.64
C VAL A 76 -2.55 -1.44 5.85
N GLU A 77 -2.66 -0.92 7.07
CA GLU A 77 -1.93 0.24 7.52
C GLU A 77 -0.54 -0.19 7.99
N ILE A 78 0.49 0.42 7.42
CA ILE A 78 1.89 0.27 7.77
C ILE A 78 2.33 1.57 8.44
N ILE A 79 2.85 1.45 9.65
CA ILE A 79 3.47 2.57 10.37
C ILE A 79 4.97 2.40 10.27
N MET A 80 5.65 3.42 9.76
CA MET A 80 7.11 3.48 9.72
C MET A 80 7.66 4.03 11.03
N ARG A 81 8.89 3.65 11.38
CA ARG A 81 9.62 4.16 12.56
C ARG A 81 9.81 5.68 12.56
N ASN A 82 9.81 6.31 11.38
CA ASN A 82 9.85 7.76 11.22
C ASN A 82 8.47 8.45 11.39
N GLY A 83 7.44 7.72 11.81
CA GLY A 83 6.08 8.23 12.03
C GLY A 83 5.23 8.37 10.77
N ARG A 84 5.74 8.01 9.59
CA ARG A 84 4.95 8.03 8.34
C ARG A 84 3.99 6.85 8.29
N ILE A 85 2.75 7.13 7.91
CA ILE A 85 1.69 6.12 7.81
C ILE A 85 1.39 5.85 6.33
N TYR A 86 1.26 4.57 6.00
CA TYR A 86 0.97 4.09 4.65
C TYR A 86 -0.17 3.08 4.70
N ARG A 87 -1.29 3.35 4.03
CA ARG A 87 -2.40 2.40 3.88
C ARG A 87 -2.35 1.77 2.52
N ILE A 88 -2.34 0.45 2.47
CA ILE A 88 -2.29 -0.33 1.24
C ILE A 88 -3.57 -1.13 1.13
N GLY A 89 -4.44 -0.75 0.21
CA GLY A 89 -5.67 -1.46 -0.14
C GLY A 89 -5.34 -2.85 -0.68
N THR A 90 -6.09 -3.84 -0.23
CA THR A 90 -5.89 -5.23 -0.64
C THR A 90 -7.19 -6.02 -0.42
N ASP A 91 -7.48 -6.94 -1.33
CA ASP A 91 -8.60 -7.88 -1.17
C ASP A 91 -8.27 -9.00 -0.17
N VAL A 92 -6.99 -9.16 0.20
CA VAL A 92 -6.47 -10.17 1.14
C VAL A 92 -5.72 -9.51 2.32
N PRO A 93 -6.40 -8.70 3.17
CA PRO A 93 -5.75 -7.94 4.24
C PRO A 93 -5.04 -8.79 5.28
N ARG A 94 -5.60 -9.97 5.60
CA ARG A 94 -5.02 -10.90 6.61
C ARG A 94 -3.70 -11.51 6.17
N GLU A 95 -3.64 -11.97 4.93
CA GLU A 95 -2.42 -12.55 4.37
C GLU A 95 -1.31 -11.52 4.28
N LEU A 96 -1.64 -10.32 3.80
CA LEU A 96 -0.68 -9.24 3.67
C LEU A 96 -0.14 -8.78 5.05
N GLU A 97 -1.01 -8.58 6.03
CA GLU A 97 -0.59 -8.23 7.39
C GLU A 97 0.34 -9.29 7.99
N THR A 98 -0.03 -10.57 7.89
CA THR A 98 0.75 -11.69 8.41
C THR A 98 2.12 -11.77 7.75
N ALA A 99 2.17 -11.62 6.42
CA ALA A 99 3.39 -11.66 5.66
C ALA A 99 4.33 -10.48 6.01
N ILE A 100 3.76 -9.28 6.24
CA ILE A 100 4.53 -8.13 6.72
C ILE A 100 5.07 -8.37 8.13
N LYS A 101 4.24 -8.85 9.06
CA LYS A 101 4.65 -9.13 10.44
C LYS A 101 5.81 -10.13 10.50
N ARG A 102 5.72 -11.22 9.72
CA ARG A 102 6.82 -12.20 9.57
C ARG A 102 8.09 -11.58 8.99
N ALA A 103 7.96 -10.64 8.05
CA ALA A 103 9.12 -9.98 7.46
C ALA A 103 9.84 -8.98 8.39
N ILE A 104 9.13 -8.43 9.37
CA ILE A 104 9.68 -7.46 10.34
C ILE A 104 10.27 -8.17 11.56
N ASN A 105 9.65 -9.27 11.99
CA ASN A 105 10.05 -10.03 13.16
C ASN A 105 10.25 -11.50 12.73
N PRO A 106 11.46 -11.86 12.25
CA PRO A 106 11.77 -13.22 11.82
C PRO A 106 11.76 -14.21 12.98
#